data_AF-A0A7X1B151-F1
#
_entry.id   AF-A0A7X1B151-F1
#
_cell.length_a   1.000
_cell.length_b   1.000
_cell.length_c   1.000
_cell.angle_alpha   90.00
_cell.angle_beta   90.00
_cell.angle_gamma   90.00
#
_symmetry.space_group_name_H-M   'P 1'
#
loop_
_entity.id
_entity.type
_entity.pdbx_description
1 polymer ?
#
loop_
_entity_poly.entity_id
_entity_poly.type
_entity_poly.pdbx_seq_one_letter_code
_entity_poly.pdbx_strand_id
1 'polypeptide(L)'
;MIGAKFGKTSTIRFGLFLSSLLLGFTFVSPLHAEVKLKPSTTSSGYLALLLVNESPFPGESGWVSETDTKDTMLSILWVCDNRISNIPSGYRQSQVAATTTNNIIDVITVGGEKGQCDGFYRDANGTPRTVPRIQKRVDYLTKIANQGSPGKFARLLNYAQGLANAYNSGGITQAELFARVTQIQQIPVTGRAYSWMTNSDTYSPGGNFVRIPDSKQGKLGGNRFFTLRKLDE
;
A
#
# COMPACT_ATOMS: atom_id res chain seq x y z
N MET A 1 98.12 -5.89 -45.93
CA MET A 1 97.92 -4.45 -46.14
C MET A 1 96.54 -4.08 -45.63
N ILE A 2 96.50 -3.32 -44.53
CA ILE A 2 95.52 -2.29 -44.13
C ILE A 2 94.02 -2.60 -44.33
N GLY A 3 93.26 -2.63 -43.23
CA GLY A 3 91.80 -2.54 -43.29
C GLY A 3 91.09 -2.71 -41.94
N ALA A 4 91.29 -1.76 -41.03
CA ALA A 4 90.51 -1.64 -39.79
C ALA A 4 89.03 -1.36 -40.06
N LYS A 5 88.13 -1.78 -39.16
CA LYS A 5 87.06 -0.91 -38.64
C LYS A 5 86.43 -1.40 -37.34
N PHE A 6 86.44 -0.48 -36.39
CA PHE A 6 85.84 -0.49 -35.06
C PHE A 6 84.31 -0.38 -35.08
N GLY A 7 83.68 -0.99 -34.06
CA GLY A 7 82.73 -0.30 -33.19
C GLY A 7 81.25 -0.38 -33.54
N LYS A 8 80.45 -0.99 -32.65
CA LYS A 8 79.71 -0.27 -31.59
C LYS A 8 78.66 -1.20 -30.98
N THR A 9 78.75 -1.37 -29.67
CA THR A 9 77.70 -1.85 -28.77
C THR A 9 76.47 -0.95 -28.89
N SER A 10 75.32 -1.53 -29.24
CA SER A 10 74.02 -0.84 -29.15
C SER A 10 73.21 -1.44 -28.02
N THR A 11 72.99 -0.58 -27.01
CA THR A 11 72.29 -0.84 -25.77
C THR A 11 70.79 -1.00 -26.03
N ILE A 12 70.23 -2.10 -25.53
CA ILE A 12 68.79 -2.36 -25.46
C ILE A 12 68.13 -1.22 -24.66
N ARG A 13 67.20 -0.50 -25.27
CA ARG A 13 66.23 0.36 -24.57
C ARG A 13 64.83 -0.22 -24.78
N PHE A 14 64.37 -0.98 -23.80
CA PHE A 14 62.96 -1.37 -23.63
C PHE A 14 62.18 -0.10 -23.26
N GLY A 15 61.47 0.48 -24.22
CA GLY A 15 60.50 1.52 -23.95
C GLY A 15 59.23 0.90 -23.39
N LEU A 16 59.00 1.02 -22.08
CA LEU A 16 57.68 0.80 -21.49
C LEU A 16 56.75 1.92 -21.98
N PHE A 17 55.88 1.61 -22.95
CA PHE A 17 54.72 2.44 -23.25
C PHE A 17 53.62 2.10 -22.22
N LEU A 18 53.56 2.89 -21.15
CA LEU A 18 52.44 2.86 -20.21
C LEU A 18 51.26 3.61 -20.86
N SER A 19 50.47 2.91 -21.66
CA SER A 19 49.22 3.46 -22.18
C SER A 19 48.19 3.46 -21.06
N SER A 20 48.08 4.58 -20.34
CA SER A 20 47.05 4.83 -19.34
C SER A 20 45.68 4.89 -20.01
N LEU A 21 45.06 3.73 -20.19
CA LEU A 21 43.66 3.61 -20.58
C LEU A 21 42.80 4.06 -19.38
N LEU A 22 42.53 5.36 -19.31
CA LEU A 22 41.48 5.92 -18.46
C LEU A 22 40.14 5.40 -19.00
N LEU A 23 39.72 4.22 -18.54
CA LEU A 23 38.32 3.84 -18.57
C LEU A 23 37.58 4.85 -17.68
N GLY A 24 37.06 5.90 -18.31
CA GLY A 24 36.04 6.74 -17.70
C GLY A 24 34.81 5.89 -17.46
N PHE A 25 34.74 5.28 -16.27
CA PHE A 25 33.48 4.76 -15.75
C PHE A 25 32.56 5.96 -15.54
N THR A 26 31.76 6.28 -16.55
CA THR A 26 30.56 7.09 -16.34
C THR A 26 29.65 6.26 -15.45
N PHE A 27 29.62 6.58 -14.16
CA PHE A 27 28.55 6.16 -13.28
C PHE A 27 27.26 6.82 -13.79
N VAL A 28 26.60 6.14 -14.72
CA VAL A 28 25.20 6.43 -15.03
C VAL A 28 24.43 5.93 -13.80
N SER A 29 24.22 6.82 -12.83
CA SER A 29 23.24 6.56 -11.77
C SER A 29 21.93 6.23 -12.48
N PRO A 30 21.31 5.05 -12.28
CA PRO A 30 20.01 4.78 -12.84
C PRO A 30 19.08 5.90 -12.38
N LEU A 31 18.49 6.60 -13.35
CA LEU A 31 17.49 7.63 -13.10
C LEU A 31 16.30 6.92 -12.46
N HIS A 32 16.27 6.84 -11.13
CA HIS A 32 15.20 6.18 -10.43
C HIS A 32 13.95 7.04 -10.56
N ALA A 33 12.85 6.43 -11.04
CA ALA A 33 11.57 7.10 -11.12
C ALA A 33 11.14 7.48 -9.69
N GLU A 34 10.97 8.78 -9.46
CA GLU A 34 10.46 9.32 -8.21
C GLU A 34 9.12 8.68 -7.88
N VAL A 35 8.97 8.15 -6.66
CA VAL A 35 7.69 7.68 -6.16
C VAL A 35 6.83 8.90 -5.91
N LYS A 36 5.77 9.04 -6.71
CA LYS A 36 4.80 10.12 -6.59
C LYS A 36 3.39 9.56 -6.63
N LEU A 37 2.70 9.63 -5.50
CA LEU A 37 1.27 9.33 -5.45
C LEU A 37 0.48 10.37 -6.26
N LYS A 38 -0.63 9.95 -6.85
CA LYS A 38 -1.56 10.86 -7.52
C LYS A 38 -2.12 11.87 -6.51
N PRO A 39 -2.50 13.07 -6.96
CA PRO A 39 -3.09 14.07 -6.08
C PRO A 39 -4.33 13.52 -5.35
N SER A 40 -4.47 13.90 -4.08
CA SER A 40 -5.62 13.52 -3.24
C SER A 40 -6.97 14.04 -3.75
N THR A 41 -6.95 15.01 -4.67
CA THR A 41 -8.13 15.49 -5.39
C THR A 41 -8.64 14.51 -6.45
N THR A 42 -7.89 13.46 -6.77
CA THR A 42 -8.32 12.38 -7.67
C THR A 42 -8.80 11.17 -6.86
N SER A 43 -9.79 10.42 -7.37
CA SER A 43 -10.30 9.21 -6.69
C SER A 43 -9.19 8.20 -6.38
N SER A 44 -8.32 7.90 -7.35
CA SER A 44 -7.20 6.97 -7.15
C SER A 44 -6.13 7.52 -6.19
N GLY A 45 -5.89 8.83 -6.16
CA GLY A 45 -4.96 9.42 -5.19
C GLY A 45 -5.53 9.35 -3.77
N TYR A 46 -6.80 9.72 -3.60
CA TYR A 46 -7.49 9.69 -2.30
C TYR A 46 -7.58 8.27 -1.73
N LEU A 47 -7.94 7.30 -2.58
CA LEU A 47 -7.97 5.89 -2.19
C LEU A 47 -6.56 5.38 -1.83
N ALA A 48 -5.53 5.75 -2.60
CA ALA A 48 -4.15 5.38 -2.26
C ALA A 48 -3.72 5.96 -0.90
N LEU A 49 -4.12 7.19 -0.57
CA LEU A 49 -3.87 7.77 0.75
C LEU A 49 -4.49 6.95 1.89
N LEU A 50 -5.73 6.48 1.71
CA LEU A 50 -6.37 5.58 2.69
C LEU A 50 -5.54 4.31 2.88
N LEU A 51 -5.22 3.61 1.79
CA LEU A 51 -4.48 2.35 1.86
C LEU A 51 -3.11 2.51 2.51
N VAL A 52 -2.40 3.59 2.18
CA VAL A 52 -1.13 3.93 2.82
C VAL A 52 -1.35 4.27 4.29
N ASN A 53 -2.34 5.09 4.64
CA ASN A 53 -2.62 5.52 6.01
C ASN A 53 -2.93 4.35 6.95
N GLU A 54 -3.75 3.41 6.48
CA GLU A 54 -4.31 2.34 7.30
C GLU A 54 -3.43 1.07 7.35
N SER A 55 -2.27 1.08 6.69
CA SER A 55 -1.35 -0.06 6.65
C SER A 55 0.04 0.31 7.19
N PRO A 56 0.72 -0.59 7.93
CA PRO A 56 1.99 -0.29 8.55
C PRO A 56 3.14 -0.38 7.53
N PHE A 57 4.16 0.44 7.72
CA PHE A 57 5.41 0.47 6.96
C PHE A 57 6.58 -0.01 7.81
N PRO A 58 7.74 -0.35 7.21
CA PRO A 58 8.89 -0.84 7.97
C PRO A 58 9.27 0.10 9.13
N GLY A 59 9.38 -0.46 10.34
CA GLY A 59 9.70 0.29 11.56
C GLY A 59 8.49 0.85 12.31
N GLU A 60 7.28 0.77 11.75
CA GLU A 60 6.05 1.14 12.44
C GLU A 60 5.48 -0.04 13.27
N SER A 61 4.69 0.28 14.29
CA SER A 61 3.96 -0.73 15.05
C SER A 61 3.00 -1.50 14.14
N GLY A 62 2.99 -2.83 14.27
CA GLY A 62 2.18 -3.72 13.44
C GLY A 62 2.83 -4.14 12.13
N TRP A 63 4.01 -3.61 11.77
CA TRP A 63 4.76 -4.09 10.62
C TRP A 63 5.24 -5.54 10.83
N VAL A 64 4.95 -6.41 9.87
CA VAL A 64 5.45 -7.79 9.82
C VAL A 64 6.30 -8.01 8.58
N SER A 65 5.75 -7.74 7.39
CA SER A 65 6.45 -7.94 6.12
C SER A 65 5.82 -7.10 5.00
N GLU A 66 6.50 -7.03 3.85
CA GLU A 66 5.95 -6.34 2.67
C GLU A 66 4.68 -7.02 2.18
N THR A 67 4.62 -8.36 2.22
CA THR A 67 3.43 -9.13 1.86
C THR A 67 2.27 -8.84 2.80
N ASP A 68 2.51 -8.84 4.11
CA ASP A 68 1.47 -8.57 5.12
C ASP A 68 0.86 -7.16 4.97
N THR A 69 1.68 -6.14 4.72
CA THR A 69 1.19 -4.78 4.43
C THR A 69 0.38 -4.74 3.13
N LYS A 70 0.82 -5.44 2.07
CA LYS A 70 0.07 -5.53 0.82
C LYS A 70 -1.29 -6.21 1.01
N ASP A 71 -1.32 -7.30 1.77
CA ASP A 71 -2.56 -8.03 2.10
C ASP A 71 -3.50 -7.17 2.97
N THR A 72 -2.94 -6.33 3.85
CA THR A 72 -3.71 -5.35 4.63
C THR A 72 -4.37 -4.31 3.71
N MET A 73 -3.59 -3.71 2.80
CA MET A 73 -4.12 -2.74 1.82
C MET A 73 -5.23 -3.36 0.97
N LEU A 74 -5.02 -4.57 0.45
CA LEU A 74 -6.02 -5.27 -0.35
C LEU A 74 -7.27 -5.61 0.46
N SER A 75 -7.12 -6.02 1.72
CA SER A 75 -8.25 -6.36 2.60
C SER A 75 -9.09 -5.14 2.97
N ILE A 76 -8.46 -3.99 3.20
CA ILE A 76 -9.16 -2.72 3.44
C ILE A 76 -9.95 -2.30 2.19
N LEU A 77 -9.32 -2.41 1.02
CA LEU A 77 -10.01 -2.14 -0.24
C LEU A 77 -11.24 -3.05 -0.43
N TRP A 78 -11.11 -4.34 -0.11
CA TRP A 78 -12.23 -5.28 -0.11
C TRP A 78 -13.33 -4.90 0.88
N VAL A 79 -13.00 -4.43 2.10
CA VAL A 79 -14.03 -3.94 3.04
C VAL A 79 -14.83 -2.79 2.42
N CYS A 80 -14.15 -1.80 1.85
CA CYS A 80 -14.80 -0.66 1.23
C CYS A 80 -15.66 -1.09 0.03
N ASP A 81 -15.18 -2.01 -0.80
CA ASP A 81 -15.95 -2.51 -1.94
C ASP A 81 -17.15 -3.34 -1.52
N ASN A 82 -17.01 -4.22 -0.53
CA ASN A 82 -18.12 -5.05 -0.03
C ASN A 82 -19.26 -4.22 0.55
N ARG A 83 -18.93 -3.07 1.17
CA ARG A 83 -19.89 -2.05 1.62
C ARG A 83 -20.67 -1.39 0.47
N ILE A 84 -20.27 -1.61 -0.78
CA ILE A 84 -20.92 -1.12 -1.99
C ILE A 84 -21.63 -2.24 -2.73
N SER A 85 -20.89 -3.30 -3.05
CA SER A 85 -21.26 -4.28 -4.07
C SER A 85 -21.81 -5.58 -3.50
N ASN A 86 -21.47 -5.93 -2.26
CA ASN A 86 -21.75 -7.24 -1.66
C ASN A 86 -22.53 -7.11 -0.35
N ILE A 87 -23.69 -6.46 -0.37
CA ILE A 87 -24.53 -6.33 0.83
C ILE A 87 -25.15 -7.70 1.18
N PRO A 88 -24.91 -8.25 2.38
CA PRO A 88 -25.48 -9.56 2.73
C PRO A 88 -27.01 -9.53 2.83
N SER A 89 -27.65 -10.67 2.56
CA SER A 89 -29.09 -10.85 2.79
C SER A 89 -29.49 -10.41 4.20
N GLY A 90 -30.64 -9.74 4.32
CA GLY A 90 -31.13 -9.15 5.56
C GLY A 90 -30.52 -7.79 5.94
N TYR A 91 -29.42 -7.36 5.33
CA TYR A 91 -28.83 -6.04 5.58
C TYR A 91 -29.19 -5.04 4.50
N ARG A 92 -29.34 -3.78 4.90
CA ARG A 92 -29.33 -2.62 3.99
C ARG A 92 -27.91 -2.08 3.87
N GLN A 93 -27.58 -1.50 2.71
CA GLN A 93 -26.29 -0.83 2.52
C GLN A 93 -26.01 0.21 3.62
N SER A 94 -27.01 1.02 3.98
CA SER A 94 -26.89 2.02 5.03
C SER A 94 -26.57 1.46 6.42
N GLN A 95 -26.87 0.18 6.69
CA GLN A 95 -26.49 -0.46 7.95
C GLN A 95 -25.03 -0.93 7.97
N VAL A 96 -24.46 -1.22 6.79
CA VAL A 96 -23.10 -1.78 6.65
C VAL A 96 -22.08 -0.69 6.32
N ALA A 97 -22.51 0.33 5.57
CA ALA A 97 -21.68 1.42 5.06
C ALA A 97 -21.99 2.79 5.68
N ALA A 98 -23.02 2.90 6.53
CA ALA A 98 -23.55 4.18 7.05
C ALA A 98 -24.07 5.17 5.98
N THR A 99 -24.08 4.78 4.70
CA THR A 99 -24.57 5.55 3.56
C THR A 99 -25.14 4.60 2.49
N THR A 100 -25.86 5.14 1.51
CA THR A 100 -26.29 4.42 0.31
C THR A 100 -25.60 5.05 -0.90
N THR A 101 -24.72 4.32 -1.58
CA THR A 101 -23.84 4.87 -2.62
C THR A 101 -23.26 3.79 -3.52
N ASN A 102 -22.87 4.14 -4.74
CA ASN A 102 -22.01 3.34 -5.59
C ASN A 102 -20.57 3.89 -5.68
N ASN A 103 -20.25 4.91 -4.88
CA ASN A 103 -18.97 5.59 -4.89
C ASN A 103 -18.18 5.29 -3.62
N ILE A 104 -17.01 4.68 -3.78
CA ILE A 104 -16.11 4.34 -2.67
C ILE A 104 -15.70 5.55 -1.82
N ILE A 105 -15.60 6.73 -2.41
CA ILE A 105 -15.24 7.95 -1.68
C ILE A 105 -16.33 8.32 -0.67
N ASP A 106 -17.59 8.03 -0.95
CA ASP A 106 -18.68 8.27 0.01
C ASP A 106 -18.62 7.29 1.18
N VAL A 107 -18.27 6.03 0.94
CA VAL A 107 -18.04 5.04 2.00
C VAL A 107 -16.88 5.45 2.91
N ILE A 108 -15.82 6.03 2.35
CA ILE A 108 -14.65 6.50 3.10
C ILE A 108 -14.98 7.74 3.94
N THR A 109 -15.75 8.69 3.38
CA THR A 109 -15.94 10.03 3.95
C THR A 109 -17.21 10.19 4.80
N VAL A 110 -18.11 9.20 4.80
CA VAL A 110 -19.34 9.26 5.58
C VAL A 110 -19.06 9.39 7.08
N GLY A 111 -19.77 10.31 7.73
CA GLY A 111 -19.58 10.66 9.15
C GLY A 111 -18.57 11.78 9.41
N GLY A 112 -17.98 12.38 8.36
CA GLY A 112 -17.09 13.53 8.49
C GLY A 112 -15.71 13.17 9.04
N GLU A 113 -15.01 14.14 9.64
CA GLU A 113 -13.61 13.96 10.09
C GLU A 113 -13.41 12.78 11.06
N LYS A 114 -14.45 12.41 11.81
CA LYS A 114 -14.48 11.32 12.79
C LYS A 114 -15.40 10.17 12.35
N GLY A 115 -15.61 10.05 11.05
CA GLY A 115 -16.50 9.07 10.43
C GLY A 115 -15.94 7.66 10.33
N GLN A 116 -16.38 6.93 9.31
CA GLN A 116 -15.99 5.53 9.09
C GLN A 116 -14.49 5.33 8.92
N CYS A 117 -13.80 6.27 8.26
CA CYS A 117 -12.34 6.30 8.16
C CYS A 117 -11.82 7.57 8.85
N ASP A 118 -11.31 7.46 10.08
CA ASP A 118 -10.90 8.63 10.87
C ASP A 118 -9.90 9.51 10.10
N GLY A 119 -10.24 10.78 9.97
CA GLY A 119 -9.45 11.79 9.29
C GLY A 119 -9.71 11.91 7.79
N PHE A 120 -10.58 11.10 7.19
CA PHE A 120 -11.01 11.21 5.80
C PHE A 120 -12.44 11.73 5.72
N TYR A 121 -12.66 12.84 5.00
CA TYR A 121 -13.94 13.53 4.99
C TYR A 121 -14.16 14.33 3.70
N ARG A 122 -15.36 14.88 3.51
CA ARG A 122 -15.63 15.92 2.50
C ARG A 122 -15.68 17.28 3.18
N ASP A 123 -15.05 18.29 2.60
CA ASP A 123 -15.20 19.68 3.06
C ASP A 123 -16.58 20.25 2.74
N ALA A 124 -16.83 21.50 3.13
CA ALA A 124 -18.11 22.18 2.91
C ALA A 124 -18.50 22.28 1.41
N ASN A 125 -17.54 22.17 0.50
CA ASN A 125 -17.77 22.17 -0.94
C ASN A 125 -17.97 20.75 -1.50
N GLY A 126 -18.07 19.73 -0.63
CA GLY A 126 -18.16 18.33 -1.02
C GLY A 126 -16.84 17.74 -1.53
N THR A 127 -15.71 18.45 -1.43
CA THR A 127 -14.43 17.95 -1.96
C THR A 127 -13.78 17.01 -0.95
N PRO A 128 -13.27 15.83 -1.37
CA PRO A 128 -12.53 14.95 -0.49
C PRO A 128 -11.29 15.62 0.11
N ARG A 129 -11.15 15.56 1.43
CA ARG A 129 -10.05 16.10 2.22
C ARG A 129 -9.56 15.09 3.25
N THR A 130 -8.37 15.33 3.75
CA THR A 130 -7.78 14.58 4.86
C THR A 130 -7.30 15.54 5.93
N VAL A 131 -7.37 15.14 7.19
CA VAL A 131 -6.77 15.92 8.28
C VAL A 131 -5.24 15.99 8.13
N PRO A 132 -4.57 17.04 8.67
CA PRO A 132 -3.13 17.26 8.45
C PRO A 132 -2.21 16.08 8.83
N ARG A 133 -2.59 15.28 9.84
CA ARG A 133 -1.77 14.12 10.26
C ARG A 133 -1.61 13.06 9.18
N ILE A 134 -2.60 12.89 8.30
CA ILE A 134 -2.56 11.90 7.20
C ILE A 134 -1.52 12.35 6.17
N GLN A 135 -1.60 13.60 5.73
CA GLN A 135 -0.66 14.16 4.76
C GLN A 135 0.76 14.12 5.29
N LYS A 136 0.97 14.55 6.55
CA LYS A 136 2.28 14.51 7.20
C LYS A 136 2.90 13.11 7.19
N ARG A 137 2.11 12.06 7.46
CA ARG A 137 2.59 10.68 7.42
C ARG A 137 2.96 10.26 6.00
N VAL A 138 2.10 10.52 5.02
CA VAL A 138 2.34 10.15 3.62
C VAL A 138 3.56 10.88 3.05
N ASP A 139 3.74 12.15 3.36
CA ASP A 139 4.92 12.93 2.97
C ASP A 139 6.21 12.35 3.56
N TYR A 140 6.16 11.94 4.83
CA TYR A 140 7.29 11.28 5.50
C TYR A 140 7.66 9.95 4.81
N LEU A 141 6.67 9.10 4.53
CA LEU A 141 6.90 7.82 3.84
C LEU A 141 7.42 8.02 2.42
N THR A 142 6.90 9.01 1.70
CA THR A 142 7.33 9.37 0.34
C THR A 142 8.77 9.90 0.35
N LYS A 143 9.12 10.72 1.34
CA LYS A 143 10.50 11.19 1.53
C LYS A 143 11.47 10.02 1.71
N ILE A 144 11.12 9.02 2.54
CA ILE A 144 11.95 7.81 2.71
C ILE A 144 12.04 7.03 1.40
N ALA A 145 10.92 6.85 0.70
CA ALA A 145 10.87 6.10 -0.55
C ALA A 145 11.78 6.69 -1.65
N ASN A 146 11.97 8.01 -1.63
CA ASN A 146 12.79 8.74 -2.59
C ASN A 146 14.24 8.98 -2.11
N GLN A 147 14.66 8.36 -1.00
CA GLN A 147 16.06 8.37 -0.55
C GLN A 147 16.82 7.17 -1.13
N GLY A 148 17.91 7.43 -1.86
CA GLY A 148 18.78 6.38 -2.40
C GLY A 148 18.09 5.48 -3.43
N SER A 149 18.43 4.19 -3.43
CA SER A 149 17.80 3.20 -4.34
C SER A 149 16.41 2.78 -3.84
N PRO A 150 15.43 2.53 -4.75
CA PRO A 150 14.06 2.16 -4.38
C PRO A 150 13.98 0.95 -3.43
N GLY A 151 13.63 1.23 -2.19
CA GLY A 151 13.48 0.23 -1.12
C GLY A 151 12.06 -0.31 -0.97
N LYS A 152 11.82 -0.96 0.18
CA LYS A 152 10.49 -1.49 0.56
C LYS A 152 9.40 -0.41 0.53
N PHE A 153 9.71 0.81 1.00
CA PHE A 153 8.78 1.94 1.02
C PHE A 153 8.28 2.30 -0.38
N ALA A 154 9.19 2.40 -1.35
CA ALA A 154 8.84 2.69 -2.73
C ALA A 154 7.91 1.63 -3.32
N ARG A 155 8.20 0.35 -3.09
CA ARG A 155 7.35 -0.76 -3.56
C ARG A 155 5.97 -0.77 -2.93
N LEU A 156 5.86 -0.45 -1.63
CA LEU A 156 4.58 -0.38 -0.92
C LEU A 156 3.72 0.81 -1.38
N LEU A 157 4.31 1.99 -1.55
CA LEU A 157 3.61 3.17 -2.08
C LEU A 157 3.14 2.93 -3.52
N ASN A 158 4.00 2.38 -4.38
CA ASN A 158 3.63 2.02 -5.75
C ASN A 158 2.54 0.94 -5.79
N TYR A 159 2.57 -0.02 -4.87
CA TYR A 159 1.53 -1.03 -4.75
C TYR A 159 0.17 -0.41 -4.37
N ALA A 160 0.14 0.47 -3.35
CA ALA A 160 -1.08 1.18 -2.96
C ALA A 160 -1.66 2.00 -4.12
N GLN A 161 -0.81 2.75 -4.82
CA GLN A 161 -1.24 3.54 -5.99
C GLN A 161 -1.72 2.64 -7.13
N GLY A 162 -1.05 1.51 -7.36
CA GLY A 162 -1.42 0.50 -8.34
C GLY A 162 -2.79 -0.10 -8.06
N LEU A 163 -3.05 -0.51 -6.82
CA LEU A 163 -4.37 -0.99 -6.38
C LEU A 163 -5.45 0.05 -6.61
N ALA A 164 -5.22 1.30 -6.18
CA ALA A 164 -6.19 2.37 -6.34
C ALA A 164 -6.46 2.75 -7.80
N ASN A 165 -5.45 2.63 -8.67
CA ASN A 165 -5.63 2.79 -10.11
C ASN A 165 -6.46 1.65 -10.71
N ALA A 166 -6.11 0.40 -10.37
CA ALA A 166 -6.81 -0.79 -10.85
C ALA A 166 -8.30 -0.74 -10.45
N TYR A 167 -8.57 -0.44 -9.18
CA TYR A 167 -9.94 -0.29 -8.68
C TYR A 167 -10.74 0.74 -9.46
N ASN A 168 -10.17 1.94 -9.67
CA ASN A 168 -10.85 3.00 -10.41
C ASN A 168 -11.02 2.69 -11.91
N SER A 169 -10.24 1.76 -12.47
CA SER A 169 -10.33 1.36 -13.88
C SER A 169 -11.31 0.21 -14.14
N GLY A 170 -11.58 -0.64 -13.15
CA GLY A 170 -12.40 -1.83 -13.37
C GLY A 170 -12.69 -2.69 -12.13
N GLY A 171 -12.48 -2.16 -10.91
CA GLY A 171 -12.72 -2.88 -9.65
C GLY A 171 -11.54 -3.75 -9.18
N ILE A 172 -11.80 -4.63 -8.21
CA ILE A 172 -10.80 -5.53 -7.61
C ILE A 172 -10.84 -6.89 -8.33
N THR A 173 -9.70 -7.35 -8.82
CA THR A 173 -9.60 -8.67 -9.49
C THR A 173 -8.97 -9.74 -8.60
N GLN A 174 -8.19 -9.34 -7.60
CA GLN A 174 -7.55 -10.24 -6.65
C GLN A 174 -8.58 -10.85 -5.70
N ALA A 175 -8.48 -12.15 -5.43
CA ALA A 175 -9.42 -12.84 -4.54
C ALA A 175 -9.48 -12.21 -3.14
N GLU A 176 -10.68 -12.11 -2.59
CA GLU A 176 -10.87 -11.70 -1.20
C GLU A 176 -10.53 -12.85 -0.24
N LEU A 177 -9.62 -12.59 0.71
CA LEU A 177 -9.17 -13.57 1.71
C LEU A 177 -10.32 -14.19 2.51
N PHE A 178 -11.34 -13.39 2.83
CA PHE A 178 -12.39 -13.76 3.77
C PHE A 178 -13.67 -14.28 3.12
N ALA A 179 -13.75 -14.31 1.78
CA ALA A 179 -14.99 -14.66 1.07
C ALA A 179 -15.53 -16.06 1.42
N ARG A 180 -14.65 -16.99 1.83
CA ARG A 180 -15.03 -18.37 2.17
C ARG A 180 -15.26 -18.62 3.66
N VAL A 181 -15.20 -17.58 4.50
CA VAL A 181 -15.44 -17.72 5.94
C VAL A 181 -16.94 -17.81 6.21
N THR A 182 -17.49 -19.00 6.42
CA THR A 182 -18.94 -19.18 6.62
C THR A 182 -19.36 -19.31 8.09
N GLN A 183 -18.41 -19.54 8.99
CA GLN A 183 -18.67 -19.78 10.41
C GLN A 183 -17.48 -19.37 11.29
N ILE A 184 -17.77 -18.79 12.46
CA ILE A 184 -16.77 -18.41 13.48
C ILE A 184 -17.32 -18.81 14.85
N GLN A 185 -16.64 -19.70 15.58
CA GLN A 185 -17.06 -20.17 16.92
C GLN A 185 -18.56 -20.50 17.00
N GLN A 186 -19.04 -21.33 16.07
CA GLN A 186 -20.46 -21.72 15.93
C GLN A 186 -21.43 -20.64 15.45
N ILE A 187 -21.00 -19.40 15.28
CA ILE A 187 -21.81 -18.32 14.73
C ILE A 187 -21.78 -18.39 13.20
N PRO A 188 -22.92 -18.58 12.51
CA PRO A 188 -22.99 -18.44 11.07
C PRO A 188 -22.69 -16.99 10.67
N VAL A 189 -21.79 -16.81 9.71
CA VAL A 189 -21.37 -15.49 9.23
C VAL A 189 -21.49 -15.40 7.72
N THR A 190 -21.61 -14.19 7.22
CA THR A 190 -21.85 -13.89 5.81
C THR A 190 -20.66 -14.23 4.91
N GLY A 191 -19.48 -14.42 5.51
CA GLY A 191 -18.21 -14.34 4.79
C GLY A 191 -17.88 -12.91 4.45
N ARG A 192 -16.71 -12.72 3.83
CA ARG A 192 -16.15 -11.42 3.48
C ARG A 192 -15.86 -10.53 4.70
N ALA A 193 -15.06 -9.48 4.52
CA ALA A 193 -14.86 -8.46 5.53
C ALA A 193 -15.72 -7.23 5.25
N TYR A 194 -16.29 -6.67 6.32
CA TYR A 194 -17.16 -5.49 6.32
C TYR A 194 -16.72 -4.41 7.31
N SER A 195 -15.68 -4.65 8.11
CA SER A 195 -15.04 -3.64 8.96
C SER A 195 -13.60 -4.03 9.27
N TRP A 196 -12.77 -3.04 9.58
CA TRP A 196 -11.45 -3.24 10.16
C TRP A 196 -11.25 -2.24 11.31
N MET A 197 -10.39 -2.59 12.26
CA MET A 197 -9.95 -1.70 13.34
C MET A 197 -8.51 -2.00 13.72
N THR A 198 -7.82 -1.02 14.29
CA THR A 198 -6.52 -1.25 14.93
C THR A 198 -6.61 -2.41 15.92
N ASN A 199 -5.53 -3.20 16.00
CA ASN A 199 -5.42 -4.37 16.86
C ASN A 199 -5.22 -3.98 18.34
N SER A 200 -6.24 -3.35 18.94
CA SER A 200 -6.36 -3.06 20.37
C SER A 200 -7.68 -3.56 20.91
N ASP A 201 -7.67 -4.41 21.94
CA ASP A 201 -8.85 -5.12 22.45
C ASP A 201 -9.98 -4.21 22.96
N THR A 202 -9.70 -2.92 23.16
CA THR A 202 -10.69 -1.89 23.48
C THR A 202 -11.60 -1.49 22.31
N TYR A 203 -11.22 -1.79 21.07
CA TYR A 203 -11.99 -1.41 19.89
C TYR A 203 -12.88 -2.56 19.39
N SER A 204 -14.17 -2.26 19.25
CA SER A 204 -15.17 -3.13 18.64
C SER A 204 -16.11 -2.29 17.76
N PRO A 205 -16.43 -2.74 16.53
CA PRO A 205 -17.42 -2.07 15.68
C PRO A 205 -18.86 -2.20 16.23
N GLY A 206 -19.09 -3.03 17.26
CA GLY A 206 -20.41 -3.26 17.85
C GLY A 206 -21.37 -4.03 16.94
N GLY A 207 -22.65 -4.05 17.30
CA GLY A 207 -23.72 -4.64 16.48
C GLY A 207 -23.47 -6.10 16.08
N ASN A 208 -23.72 -6.42 14.81
CA ASN A 208 -23.63 -7.77 14.26
C ASN A 208 -22.24 -8.13 13.71
N PHE A 209 -21.23 -7.32 13.96
CA PHE A 209 -19.88 -7.62 13.51
C PHE A 209 -19.26 -8.75 14.34
N VAL A 210 -18.59 -9.67 13.64
CA VAL A 210 -17.88 -10.81 14.23
C VAL A 210 -16.42 -10.73 13.81
N ARG A 211 -15.52 -10.71 14.79
CA ARG A 211 -14.07 -10.71 14.53
C ARG A 211 -13.69 -11.99 13.80
N ILE A 212 -12.99 -11.85 12.68
CA ILE A 212 -12.36 -12.98 11.99
C ILE A 212 -11.15 -13.41 12.82
N PRO A 213 -11.02 -14.71 13.18
CA PRO A 213 -9.91 -15.17 14.01
C PRO A 213 -8.59 -15.15 13.25
N ASP A 214 -7.48 -15.01 13.97
CA ASP A 214 -6.12 -14.95 13.39
C ASP A 214 -5.76 -16.25 12.64
N SER A 215 -6.31 -17.40 13.07
CA SER A 215 -6.19 -18.68 12.36
C SER A 215 -6.81 -18.67 10.96
N LYS A 216 -7.59 -17.64 10.62
CA LYS A 216 -8.18 -17.38 9.30
C LYS A 216 -7.65 -16.08 8.71
N GLN A 217 -6.45 -15.65 9.11
CA GLN A 217 -5.81 -14.40 8.69
C GLN A 217 -6.62 -13.15 9.05
N GLY A 218 -7.44 -13.21 10.10
CA GLY A 218 -8.24 -12.06 10.54
C GLY A 218 -7.46 -10.89 11.14
N LYS A 219 -6.13 -11.03 11.28
CA LYS A 219 -5.21 -10.00 11.70
C LYS A 219 -4.10 -9.83 10.67
N LEU A 220 -4.00 -8.63 10.09
CA LEU A 220 -3.00 -8.25 9.09
C LEU A 220 -2.56 -6.81 9.36
N GLY A 221 -1.25 -6.54 9.29
CA GLY A 221 -0.72 -5.18 9.39
C GLY A 221 -1.15 -4.42 10.64
N GLY A 222 -1.24 -5.09 11.79
CA GLY A 222 -1.72 -4.47 13.03
C GLY A 222 -3.21 -4.09 13.02
N ASN A 223 -3.99 -4.54 12.04
CA ASN A 223 -5.44 -4.42 11.98
C ASN A 223 -6.11 -5.76 12.29
N ARG A 224 -7.37 -5.71 12.76
CA ARG A 224 -8.29 -6.84 12.86
C ARG A 224 -9.45 -6.62 11.90
N PHE A 225 -9.85 -7.67 11.21
CA PHE A 225 -10.95 -7.66 10.26
C PHE A 225 -12.19 -8.34 10.84
N PHE A 226 -13.35 -7.83 10.44
CA PHE A 226 -14.64 -8.27 10.93
C PHE A 226 -15.58 -8.59 9.78
N THR A 227 -16.29 -9.70 9.90
CA THR A 227 -17.41 -10.09 9.03
C THR A 227 -18.74 -9.78 9.74
N LEU A 228 -19.87 -10.11 9.13
CA LEU A 228 -21.20 -9.94 9.73
C LEU A 228 -21.80 -11.30 10.09
N ARG A 229 -22.59 -11.33 11.17
CA ARG A 229 -23.52 -12.45 11.43
C ARG A 229 -24.50 -12.56 10.27
N LYS A 230 -24.83 -13.80 9.87
CA LYS A 230 -26.05 -13.99 9.07
C LYS A 230 -27.25 -13.62 9.94
N LEU A 231 -28.21 -12.94 9.33
CA LEU A 231 -29.53 -12.75 9.94
C LEU A 231 -30.39 -13.93 9.51
N ASP A 232 -31.19 -14.44 10.44
CA ASP A 232 -32.21 -15.44 10.10
C ASP A 232 -33.24 -14.74 9.19
N GLU A 233 -33.54 -15.35 8.04
CA GLU A 233 -34.54 -14.86 7.08
C GLU A 233 -35.97 -15.11 7.56
#